data_AF-A0A2V0NWC3-F1
#
_entry.id   AF-A0A2V0NWC3-F1
#
_cell.length_a   1.000
_cell.length_b   1.000
_cell.length_c   1.000
_cell.angle_alpha   90.00
_cell.angle_beta   90.00
_cell.angle_gamma   90.00
#
_symmetry.space_group_name_H-M   'P 1'
#
loop_
_entity.id
_entity.type
_entity.pdbx_description
1 polymer ?
#
loop_
_entity_poly.entity_id
_entity_poly.type
_entity_poly.pdbx_seq_one_letter_code
_entity_poly.pdbx_strand_id
1 'polypeptide(L)'
;MRPATGAFAPISGALLLALLACGLAAAPAAAQDGGWRTARATYYGAPERIAKAYDPTRGEGSFGILAYGSCGYTNGDGSLPYSRTAYAAMADANPDYPGSCGRCYQIRCKNGRVLNNQGQPIKIVNGLYEGDRFRQYLPAINPKVSDDFGRAFPGNSAEASGEQEVQCWDASKTITVRIADSCPCKQVLPDGAPGVAKGGETRTQSWCCGGQQHFDLAYDAFQQLASPVYGVIGLEYRPVDCDSGAALQFSPGYISRTTIYAGGPKPGWGWLSYKGKDFTLTNQNAKTPSGNAATCITLTPDGGMNFFCRDCQRGGYRPLEGAKALSFWIRPGNGGAANAMPLKMFIRGEKSDYCGAEPNFSGLSPVESNNGWSKFYVPLTGDGFKCFGNLGDMTHIEWHSTAGPGTETPFCLGDIELVR
;
A
#
# COMPACT_ATOMS: atom_id res chain seq x y z
N MET A 1 -29.14 80.86 57.64
CA MET A 1 -29.54 80.98 56.22
C MET A 1 -28.68 79.99 55.41
N ARG A 2 -29.32 79.07 54.68
CA ARG A 2 -28.73 78.36 53.52
C ARG A 2 -28.52 79.37 52.36
N PRO A 3 -27.78 79.09 51.26
CA PRO A 3 -27.36 77.77 50.73
C PRO A 3 -25.85 77.66 50.30
N ALA A 4 -25.28 76.44 50.23
CA ALA A 4 -24.91 75.64 49.02
C ALA A 4 -23.77 76.25 48.18
N THR A 5 -22.73 75.59 47.66
CA THR A 5 -22.31 74.19 47.38
C THR A 5 -20.85 74.34 46.89
N GLY A 6 -19.85 73.54 47.25
CA GLY A 6 -19.65 72.16 46.82
C GLY A 6 -18.53 72.09 45.76
N ALA A 7 -17.39 71.51 46.13
CA ALA A 7 -16.11 71.41 45.40
C ALA A 7 -16.15 70.47 44.17
N PHE A 8 -15.12 70.51 43.30
CA PHE A 8 -14.27 69.35 42.93
C PHE A 8 -13.13 69.73 41.94
N ALA A 9 -12.07 68.91 41.99
CA ALA A 9 -10.70 69.08 41.51
C ALA A 9 -10.48 68.77 40.00
N PRO A 10 -9.26 69.02 39.44
CA PRO A 10 -9.01 68.96 38.00
C PRO A 10 -8.63 67.57 37.47
N ILE A 11 -8.98 67.34 36.21
CA ILE A 11 -8.72 66.14 35.41
C ILE A 11 -7.25 66.14 34.97
N SER A 12 -6.49 65.12 35.37
CA SER A 12 -5.18 64.78 34.79
C SER A 12 -5.32 63.55 33.91
N GLY A 13 -4.83 63.66 32.68
CA GLY A 13 -4.90 62.62 31.66
C GLY A 13 -4.16 61.35 32.06
N ALA A 14 -4.86 60.22 31.97
CA ALA A 14 -4.25 58.90 31.96
C ALA A 14 -4.43 58.31 30.56
N LEU A 15 -3.28 58.07 29.92
CA LEU A 15 -3.09 57.37 28.67
C LEU A 15 -3.67 55.95 28.79
N LEU A 16 -4.74 55.66 28.06
CA LEU A 16 -5.31 54.31 27.98
C LEU A 16 -4.39 53.46 27.07
N LEU A 17 -3.47 52.69 27.65
CA LEU A 17 -2.86 51.56 26.96
C LEU A 17 -3.88 50.42 26.95
N ALA A 18 -4.57 50.24 25.82
CA ALA A 18 -5.36 49.05 25.56
C ALA A 18 -4.41 47.86 25.38
N LEU A 19 -4.22 47.07 26.45
CA LEU A 19 -3.67 45.72 26.37
C LEU A 19 -4.67 44.85 25.59
N LEU A 20 -4.46 44.72 24.28
CA LEU A 20 -5.01 43.60 23.52
C LEU A 20 -4.36 42.32 24.07
N ALA A 21 -5.08 41.64 24.97
CA ALA A 21 -4.87 40.22 25.20
C ALA A 21 -5.34 39.47 23.94
N CYS A 22 -4.48 39.42 22.91
CA CYS A 22 -4.60 38.41 21.87
C CYS A 22 -4.43 37.06 22.57
N GLY A 23 -5.56 36.37 22.77
CA GLY A 23 -5.54 34.97 23.12
C GLY A 23 -4.65 34.25 22.13
N LEU A 24 -3.58 33.63 22.63
CA LEU A 24 -2.94 32.54 21.92
C LEU A 24 -3.99 31.42 21.82
N ALA A 25 -4.81 31.49 20.77
CA ALA A 25 -5.37 30.29 20.20
C ALA A 25 -4.15 29.44 19.85
N ALA A 26 -3.94 28.37 20.61
CA ALA A 26 -2.99 27.34 20.23
C ALA A 26 -3.32 26.99 18.78
N ALA A 27 -2.40 27.31 17.87
CA ALA A 27 -2.47 26.81 16.52
C ALA A 27 -2.68 25.28 16.63
N PRO A 28 -3.58 24.69 15.83
CA PRO A 28 -3.68 23.24 15.79
C PRO A 28 -2.27 22.72 15.59
N ALA A 29 -1.80 21.88 16.51
CA ALA A 29 -0.46 21.32 16.45
C ALA A 29 -0.22 20.89 15.00
N ALA A 30 0.71 21.57 14.33
CA ALA A 30 1.18 21.14 13.02
C ALA A 30 1.47 19.65 13.18
N ALA A 31 0.78 18.82 12.41
CA ALA A 31 0.93 17.37 12.46
C ALA A 31 2.43 17.10 12.44
N GLN A 32 2.98 16.64 13.57
CA GLN A 32 4.39 16.34 13.68
C GLN A 32 4.70 15.33 12.56
N ASP A 33 5.50 15.76 11.58
CA ASP A 33 5.91 14.91 10.47
C ASP A 33 6.49 13.62 11.05
N GLY A 34 5.90 12.47 10.69
CA GLY A 34 6.34 11.15 11.16
C GLY A 34 5.94 10.74 12.58
N GLY A 35 5.03 11.45 13.25
CA GLY A 35 4.46 11.04 14.54
C GLY A 35 3.58 9.77 14.47
N TRP A 36 3.20 9.20 15.61
CA TRP A 36 2.25 8.07 15.63
C TRP A 36 0.81 8.56 15.37
N ARG A 37 0.07 7.86 14.51
CA ARG A 37 -1.37 8.08 14.27
C ARG A 37 -2.18 6.88 14.70
N THR A 38 -3.40 7.10 15.20
CA THR A 38 -4.32 5.99 15.51
C THR A 38 -4.93 5.44 14.22
N ALA A 39 -5.11 4.13 14.18
CA ALA A 39 -5.81 3.37 13.15
C ALA A 39 -6.46 2.13 13.78
N ARG A 40 -6.96 1.23 12.95
CA ARG A 40 -7.34 -0.12 13.34
C ARG A 40 -6.83 -1.14 12.32
N ALA A 41 -6.76 -2.40 12.73
CA ALA A 41 -6.43 -3.48 11.81
C ALA A 41 -7.32 -4.70 11.96
N THR A 42 -7.53 -5.38 10.83
CA THR A 42 -7.98 -6.78 10.75
C THR A 42 -6.79 -7.64 10.31
N TYR A 43 -7.03 -8.92 10.01
CA TYR A 43 -6.02 -9.74 9.37
C TYR A 43 -6.53 -10.55 8.18
N TYR A 44 -5.58 -10.91 7.32
CA TYR A 44 -5.76 -11.80 6.19
C TYR A 44 -4.62 -12.84 6.09
N GLY A 45 -4.80 -13.87 5.26
CA GLY A 45 -3.79 -14.92 5.05
C GLY A 45 -3.61 -15.88 6.23
N ALA A 46 -4.65 -16.06 7.04
CA ALA A 46 -4.63 -16.97 8.19
C ALA A 46 -4.47 -18.44 7.78
N PRO A 47 -3.75 -19.26 8.58
CA PRO A 47 -3.57 -20.67 8.28
C PRO A 47 -4.90 -21.43 8.37
N GLU A 48 -4.97 -22.59 7.71
CA GLU A 48 -6.17 -23.41 7.61
C GLU A 48 -6.82 -23.72 8.98
N ARG A 49 -5.99 -23.95 10.03
CA ARG A 49 -6.47 -24.19 11.40
C ARG A 49 -7.33 -23.04 11.95
N ILE A 50 -6.96 -21.80 11.63
CA ILE A 50 -7.68 -20.59 12.05
C ILE A 50 -8.92 -20.42 11.18
N ALA A 51 -8.80 -20.63 9.87
CA ALA A 51 -9.92 -20.59 8.93
C ALA A 51 -11.06 -21.53 9.39
N LYS A 52 -10.75 -22.81 9.61
CA LYS A 52 -11.71 -23.83 10.03
C LYS A 52 -12.35 -23.56 11.40
N ALA A 53 -11.66 -22.84 12.29
CA ALA A 53 -12.18 -22.54 13.62
C ALA A 53 -13.32 -21.51 13.60
N TYR A 54 -13.40 -20.69 12.55
CA TYR A 54 -14.39 -19.61 12.42
C TYR A 54 -15.35 -19.79 11.23
N ASP A 55 -14.90 -20.47 10.18
CA ASP A 55 -15.75 -20.89 9.08
C ASP A 55 -15.34 -22.31 8.63
N PRO A 56 -15.97 -23.37 9.18
CA PRO A 56 -15.59 -24.75 8.88
C PRO A 56 -15.92 -25.17 7.44
N THR A 57 -16.74 -24.40 6.73
CA THR A 57 -17.08 -24.65 5.31
C THR A 57 -16.01 -24.11 4.35
N ARG A 58 -14.97 -23.49 4.90
CA ARG A 58 -14.04 -22.62 4.22
C ARG A 58 -12.60 -23.03 4.55
N GLY A 59 -11.80 -23.29 3.51
CA GLY A 59 -10.43 -23.79 3.61
C GLY A 59 -9.37 -22.69 3.78
N GLU A 60 -8.10 -23.04 3.54
CA GLU A 60 -7.01 -22.07 3.44
C GLU A 60 -7.37 -20.97 2.42
N GLY A 61 -7.12 -19.69 2.78
CA GLY A 61 -7.50 -18.54 1.94
C GLY A 61 -8.86 -17.90 2.26
N SER A 62 -9.62 -18.45 3.22
CA SER A 62 -10.95 -17.92 3.59
C SER A 62 -10.91 -16.58 4.33
N PHE A 63 -9.76 -16.26 4.92
CA PHE A 63 -9.38 -14.94 5.39
C PHE A 63 -8.49 -14.25 4.34
N GLY A 64 -8.70 -14.47 3.04
CA GLY A 64 -7.81 -13.95 2.00
C GLY A 64 -6.45 -14.68 1.90
N ILE A 65 -5.69 -14.36 0.86
CA ILE A 65 -4.35 -14.91 0.59
C ILE A 65 -3.32 -13.79 0.57
N LEU A 66 -2.10 -14.06 1.04
CA LEU A 66 -1.01 -13.05 1.02
C LEU A 66 -0.40 -12.89 -0.39
N ALA A 67 -0.38 -13.99 -1.15
CA ALA A 67 0.15 -14.03 -2.50
C ALA A 67 -0.79 -13.31 -3.48
N TYR A 68 -0.21 -12.78 -4.55
CA TYR A 68 -0.91 -12.10 -5.64
C TYR A 68 -1.65 -10.83 -5.21
N GLY A 69 -1.20 -10.20 -4.13
CA GLY A 69 -1.68 -8.89 -3.73
C GLY A 69 -1.47 -7.85 -4.84
N SER A 70 -2.32 -6.82 -4.83
CA SER A 70 -2.41 -5.78 -5.85
C SER A 70 -1.16 -4.91 -6.04
N CYS A 71 -0.07 -5.11 -5.28
CA CYS A 71 1.23 -4.49 -5.52
C CYS A 71 2.27 -5.42 -6.17
N GLY A 72 1.94 -6.71 -6.35
CA GLY A 72 2.80 -7.69 -7.02
C GLY A 72 3.96 -8.22 -6.20
N TYR A 73 3.96 -8.06 -4.87
CA TYR A 73 5.03 -8.60 -4.01
C TYR A 73 4.87 -10.11 -3.78
N THR A 74 4.90 -10.87 -4.87
CA THR A 74 4.72 -12.31 -4.92
C THR A 74 5.59 -12.85 -6.04
N ASN A 75 6.27 -13.95 -5.75
CA ASN A 75 7.10 -14.68 -6.68
C ASN A 75 6.25 -15.53 -7.63
N GLY A 76 6.85 -16.00 -8.72
CA GLY A 76 6.13 -16.76 -9.76
C GLY A 76 5.50 -18.06 -9.30
N ASP A 77 6.07 -18.66 -8.26
CA ASP A 77 5.59 -19.88 -7.62
C ASP A 77 4.59 -19.61 -6.49
N GLY A 78 4.16 -18.35 -6.32
CA GLY A 78 3.28 -17.93 -5.23
C GLY A 78 3.99 -17.71 -3.90
N SER A 79 5.31 -17.90 -3.82
CA SER A 79 6.06 -17.61 -2.59
C SER A 79 6.16 -16.10 -2.34
N LEU A 80 6.42 -15.72 -1.09
CA LEU A 80 6.52 -14.33 -0.68
C LEU A 80 8.00 -13.89 -0.64
N PRO A 81 8.40 -12.79 -1.29
CA PRO A 81 9.77 -12.27 -1.22
C PRO A 81 10.17 -11.70 0.14
N TYR A 82 9.21 -11.46 1.05
CA TYR A 82 9.48 -11.00 2.41
C TYR A 82 8.86 -11.95 3.44
N SER A 83 9.27 -11.80 4.71
CA SER A 83 8.62 -12.49 5.83
C SER A 83 7.11 -12.25 5.82
N ARG A 84 6.31 -13.29 6.09
CA ARG A 84 4.86 -13.19 6.25
C ARG A 84 4.46 -12.14 7.29
N THR A 85 5.28 -11.91 8.31
CA THR A 85 5.06 -10.87 9.34
C THR A 85 5.22 -9.43 8.83
N ALA A 86 5.70 -9.26 7.59
CA ALA A 86 5.96 -7.95 7.00
C ALA A 86 4.90 -7.53 5.99
N TYR A 87 3.79 -8.28 5.81
CA TYR A 87 2.77 -7.95 4.81
C TYR A 87 1.58 -7.21 5.42
N ALA A 88 1.10 -6.21 4.72
CA ALA A 88 -0.18 -5.55 5.00
C ALA A 88 -0.86 -5.08 3.70
N ALA A 89 -2.18 -5.03 3.73
CA ALA A 89 -3.01 -4.32 2.76
C ALA A 89 -3.41 -2.96 3.34
N MET A 90 -3.34 -1.90 2.54
CA MET A 90 -3.77 -0.57 2.96
C MET A 90 -5.19 -0.27 2.47
N ALA A 91 -6.03 0.30 3.32
CA ALA A 91 -7.33 0.81 2.91
C ALA A 91 -7.22 1.90 1.85
N ASP A 92 -8.00 1.78 0.77
CA ASP A 92 -8.03 2.77 -0.32
C ASP A 92 -8.56 4.15 0.11
N ALA A 93 -9.26 4.20 1.24
CA ALA A 93 -9.70 5.43 1.87
C ALA A 93 -8.63 6.09 2.79
N ASN A 94 -7.49 5.44 3.04
CA ASN A 94 -6.42 6.05 3.83
C ASN A 94 -5.84 7.27 3.10
N PRO A 95 -5.57 8.40 3.79
CA PRO A 95 -5.02 9.60 3.14
C PRO A 95 -3.69 9.37 2.43
N ASP A 96 -2.89 8.42 2.90
CA ASP A 96 -1.57 8.05 2.40
C ASP A 96 -1.57 6.78 1.52
N TYR A 97 -2.75 6.36 1.05
CA TYR A 97 -2.90 5.28 0.06
C TYR A 97 -2.22 5.54 -1.30
N PRO A 98 -2.19 6.78 -1.84
CA PRO A 98 -1.40 7.08 -3.03
C PRO A 98 0.09 6.76 -2.80
N GLY A 99 0.69 6.10 -3.79
CA GLY A 99 2.07 5.61 -3.72
C GLY A 99 2.32 4.60 -2.61
N SER A 100 1.29 3.93 -2.08
CA SER A 100 1.44 3.04 -0.92
C SER A 100 2.26 1.78 -1.21
N CYS A 101 2.19 1.22 -2.42
CA CYS A 101 2.89 -0.03 -2.75
C CYS A 101 4.38 0.03 -2.37
N GLY A 102 4.84 -0.96 -1.60
CA GLY A 102 6.22 -1.06 -1.18
C GLY A 102 6.64 -0.13 -0.04
N ARG A 103 5.81 0.82 0.39
CA ARG A 103 6.11 1.65 1.56
C ARG A 103 6.01 0.83 2.84
N CYS A 104 6.85 1.18 3.81
CA CYS A 104 6.88 0.54 5.11
C CYS A 104 6.29 1.41 6.20
N TYR A 105 5.70 0.74 7.20
CA TYR A 105 5.08 1.36 8.35
C TYR A 105 5.50 0.60 9.59
N GLN A 106 5.88 1.35 10.62
CA GLN A 106 5.93 0.81 11.96
C GLN A 106 4.52 0.85 12.54
N ILE A 107 4.10 -0.28 13.10
CA ILE A 107 2.79 -0.44 13.71
C ILE A 107 2.93 -1.04 15.10
N ARG A 108 2.05 -0.63 16.02
CA ARG A 108 1.93 -1.21 17.36
C ARG A 108 0.48 -1.29 17.79
N CYS A 109 0.14 -2.28 18.60
CA CYS A 109 -1.21 -2.41 19.15
C CYS A 109 -1.53 -1.26 20.10
N LYS A 110 -2.78 -0.79 20.04
CA LYS A 110 -3.33 0.20 20.95
C LYS A 110 -4.36 -0.46 21.86
N ASN A 111 -4.09 -0.47 23.17
CA ASN A 111 -5.03 -0.95 24.17
C ASN A 111 -6.32 -0.11 24.18
N GLY A 112 -7.42 -0.72 24.59
CA GLY A 112 -8.69 -0.06 24.84
C GLY A 112 -9.73 -0.28 23.74
N ARG A 113 -10.73 0.62 23.69
CA ARG A 113 -11.86 0.53 22.75
C ARG A 113 -11.41 0.70 21.30
N VAL A 114 -11.86 -0.20 20.44
CA VAL A 114 -11.66 -0.09 18.99
C VAL A 114 -12.74 0.81 18.38
N LEU A 115 -12.34 1.74 17.50
CA LEU A 115 -13.23 2.76 16.97
C LEU A 115 -13.80 2.41 15.57
N ASN A 116 -15.07 2.72 15.35
CA ASN A 116 -15.76 2.64 14.07
C ASN A 116 -15.48 3.88 13.20
N ASN A 117 -16.02 3.94 11.98
CA ASN A 117 -15.74 5.03 11.03
C ASN A 117 -16.15 6.42 11.52
N GLN A 118 -17.04 6.50 12.51
CA GLN A 118 -17.49 7.74 13.14
C GLN A 118 -16.65 8.12 14.37
N GLY A 119 -15.57 7.37 14.66
CA GLY A 119 -14.72 7.59 15.83
C GLY A 119 -15.36 7.17 17.15
N GLN A 120 -16.45 6.40 17.11
CA GLN A 120 -17.13 5.88 18.30
C GLN A 120 -16.67 4.44 18.58
N PRO A 121 -16.74 3.94 19.83
CA PRO A 121 -16.52 2.53 20.11
C PRO A 121 -17.38 1.63 19.21
N ILE A 122 -16.76 0.63 18.58
CA ILE A 122 -17.48 -0.33 17.72
C ILE A 122 -18.49 -1.09 18.56
N LYS A 123 -19.71 -1.20 18.04
CA LYS A 123 -20.80 -1.95 18.69
C LYS A 123 -20.82 -3.41 18.24
N ILE A 124 -21.12 -4.31 19.18
CA ILE A 124 -21.38 -5.72 18.96
C ILE A 124 -22.89 -5.93 19.03
N VAL A 125 -23.49 -6.33 17.92
CA VAL A 125 -24.94 -6.54 17.77
C VAL A 125 -25.15 -7.96 17.24
N ASN A 126 -25.78 -8.82 18.04
CA ASN A 126 -26.09 -10.21 17.67
C ASN A 126 -24.87 -11.00 17.13
N GLY A 127 -23.70 -10.85 17.76
CA GLY A 127 -22.46 -11.53 17.34
C GLY A 127 -21.80 -10.94 16.09
N LEU A 128 -22.16 -9.71 15.70
CA LEU A 128 -21.62 -9.00 14.54
C LEU A 128 -21.14 -7.60 14.94
N TYR A 129 -20.09 -7.11 14.30
CA TYR A 129 -19.66 -5.71 14.43
C TYR A 129 -20.61 -4.79 13.67
N GLU A 130 -21.22 -3.84 14.38
CA GLU A 130 -22.21 -2.88 13.87
C GLU A 130 -23.40 -3.55 13.16
N GLY A 131 -23.73 -4.79 13.52
CA GLY A 131 -24.79 -5.57 12.88
C GLY A 131 -24.49 -6.00 11.43
N ASP A 132 -23.27 -5.83 10.96
CA ASP A 132 -22.87 -6.16 9.59
C ASP A 132 -22.58 -7.67 9.47
N ARG A 133 -23.40 -8.37 8.66
CA ARG A 133 -23.31 -9.82 8.46
C ARG A 133 -21.95 -10.30 7.93
N PHE A 134 -21.13 -9.42 7.37
CA PHE A 134 -19.79 -9.73 6.87
C PHE A 134 -18.67 -9.44 7.88
N ARG A 135 -18.99 -8.88 9.05
CA ARG A 135 -18.03 -8.53 10.09
C ARG A 135 -18.36 -9.27 11.38
N GLN A 136 -18.04 -10.56 11.41
CA GLN A 136 -18.32 -11.41 12.56
C GLN A 136 -17.50 -11.01 13.79
N TYR A 137 -18.14 -11.00 14.95
CA TYR A 137 -17.47 -10.95 16.23
C TYR A 137 -16.97 -12.36 16.58
N LEU A 138 -15.71 -12.64 16.23
CA LEU A 138 -15.12 -13.98 16.34
C LEU A 138 -15.23 -14.64 17.73
N PRO A 139 -15.17 -13.93 18.87
CA PRO A 139 -15.38 -14.54 20.18
C PRO A 139 -16.77 -15.17 20.37
N ALA A 140 -17.80 -14.69 19.68
CA ALA A 140 -19.13 -15.32 19.71
C ALA A 140 -19.19 -16.66 18.94
N ILE A 141 -18.20 -16.94 18.08
CA ILE A 141 -18.10 -18.19 17.33
C ILE A 141 -17.22 -19.18 18.09
N ASN A 142 -15.97 -18.78 18.36
CA ASN A 142 -15.01 -19.63 19.06
C ASN A 142 -13.94 -18.79 19.80
N PRO A 143 -14.10 -18.57 21.11
CA PRO A 143 -13.15 -17.80 21.90
C PRO A 143 -11.93 -18.62 22.37
N LYS A 144 -11.93 -19.94 22.13
CA LYS A 144 -10.91 -20.87 22.66
C LYS A 144 -9.73 -21.09 21.71
N VAL A 145 -9.71 -20.38 20.57
CA VAL A 145 -8.63 -20.47 19.60
C VAL A 145 -7.37 -19.85 20.17
N SER A 146 -6.26 -20.59 20.11
CA SER A 146 -4.93 -20.06 20.42
C SER A 146 -4.21 -19.62 19.15
N ASP A 147 -3.32 -18.65 19.28
CA ASP A 147 -2.43 -18.25 18.18
C ASP A 147 -1.27 -19.25 17.96
N ASP A 148 -0.37 -18.99 17.01
CA ASP A 148 0.73 -19.92 16.70
C ASP A 148 1.75 -20.04 17.85
N PHE A 149 1.69 -19.14 18.83
CA PHE A 149 2.54 -19.14 20.03
C PHE A 149 1.86 -19.82 21.22
N GLY A 150 0.67 -20.40 21.03
CA GLY A 150 -0.09 -21.04 22.09
C GLY A 150 -0.71 -20.08 23.10
N ARG A 151 -0.80 -18.78 22.77
CA ARG A 151 -1.41 -17.79 23.67
C ARG A 151 -2.93 -17.83 23.53
N ALA A 152 -3.61 -17.95 24.66
CA ALA A 152 -5.07 -17.94 24.74
C ALA A 152 -5.65 -16.54 24.62
N PHE A 153 -6.88 -16.41 24.12
CA PHE A 153 -7.60 -15.14 24.06
C PHE A 153 -7.73 -14.51 25.47
N PRO A 154 -7.27 -13.27 25.69
CA PRO A 154 -7.34 -12.62 27.00
C PRO A 154 -8.75 -12.14 27.37
N GLY A 155 -9.70 -12.22 26.43
CA GLY A 155 -11.08 -11.79 26.64
C GLY A 155 -11.35 -10.37 26.11
N ASN A 156 -12.63 -9.99 26.16
CA ASN A 156 -13.10 -8.66 25.85
C ASN A 156 -13.84 -8.08 27.07
N SER A 157 -13.16 -7.25 27.84
CA SER A 157 -13.70 -6.57 29.04
C SER A 157 -14.89 -5.66 28.74
N ALA A 158 -15.06 -5.25 27.47
CA ALA A 158 -16.15 -4.39 27.01
C ALA A 158 -17.40 -5.14 26.56
N GLU A 159 -17.35 -6.47 26.51
CA GLU A 159 -18.38 -7.27 25.87
C GLU A 159 -19.75 -7.09 26.53
N ALA A 160 -19.79 -6.94 27.86
CA ALA A 160 -21.01 -6.67 28.61
C ALA A 160 -21.69 -5.33 28.23
N SER A 161 -20.92 -4.36 27.74
CA SER A 161 -21.42 -3.10 27.18
C SER A 161 -21.71 -3.14 25.69
N GLY A 162 -21.59 -4.32 25.07
CA GLY A 162 -21.76 -4.51 23.62
C GLY A 162 -20.68 -3.80 22.81
N GLU A 163 -19.45 -3.75 23.30
CA GLU A 163 -18.31 -3.05 22.67
C GLU A 163 -17.08 -3.96 22.55
N GLN A 164 -16.12 -3.57 21.71
CA GLN A 164 -14.82 -4.24 21.57
C GLN A 164 -13.74 -3.48 22.34
N GLU A 165 -13.13 -4.13 23.34
CA GLU A 165 -11.89 -3.70 23.97
C GLU A 165 -10.77 -4.71 23.72
N VAL A 166 -9.62 -4.17 23.35
CA VAL A 166 -8.43 -4.94 23.02
C VAL A 166 -7.40 -4.81 24.12
N GLN A 167 -6.88 -5.95 24.54
CA GLN A 167 -5.65 -6.08 25.30
C GLN A 167 -4.52 -6.52 24.34
N CYS A 168 -3.54 -5.65 24.16
CA CYS A 168 -2.33 -5.95 23.43
C CYS A 168 -1.47 -6.96 24.19
N TRP A 169 -0.71 -7.79 23.48
CA TRP A 169 0.31 -8.64 24.11
C TRP A 169 1.41 -7.79 24.76
N ASP A 170 1.83 -6.76 24.05
CA ASP A 170 2.76 -5.75 24.49
C ASP A 170 2.46 -4.46 23.71
N ALA A 171 1.98 -3.43 24.40
CA ALA A 171 1.63 -2.15 23.78
C ALA A 171 2.85 -1.34 23.31
N SER A 172 4.05 -1.70 23.77
CA SER A 172 5.31 -1.09 23.33
C SER A 172 5.90 -1.79 22.10
N LYS A 173 5.51 -3.05 21.85
CA LYS A 173 6.01 -3.83 20.72
C LYS A 173 5.60 -3.19 19.41
N THR A 174 6.62 -2.85 18.64
CA THR A 174 6.49 -2.33 17.29
C THR A 174 6.98 -3.36 16.29
N ILE A 175 6.23 -3.56 15.21
CA ILE A 175 6.66 -4.34 14.05
C ILE A 175 6.64 -3.46 12.81
N THR A 176 7.49 -3.79 11.83
CA THR A 176 7.50 -3.11 10.53
C THR A 176 6.73 -3.96 9.52
N VAL A 177 5.74 -3.36 8.87
CA VAL A 177 4.99 -3.96 7.76
C VAL A 177 5.22 -3.17 6.49
N ARG A 178 5.08 -3.84 5.35
CA ARG A 178 5.17 -3.31 3.99
C ARG A 178 3.82 -3.46 3.32
N ILE A 179 3.41 -2.41 2.61
CA ILE A 179 2.17 -2.48 1.83
C ILE A 179 2.40 -3.31 0.59
N ALA A 180 1.75 -4.46 0.56
CA ALA A 180 1.82 -5.43 -0.53
C ALA A 180 0.48 -5.64 -1.24
N ASP A 181 -0.61 -5.10 -0.67
CA ASP A 181 -1.95 -5.22 -1.21
C ASP A 181 -2.82 -4.00 -0.89
N SER A 182 -4.07 -4.02 -1.34
CA SER A 182 -5.12 -3.03 -1.12
C SER A 182 -6.27 -3.67 -0.34
N CYS A 183 -6.85 -2.90 0.57
CA CYS A 183 -8.14 -3.15 1.19
C CYS A 183 -9.12 -2.17 0.50
N PRO A 184 -9.85 -2.59 -0.55
CA PRO A 184 -10.73 -1.68 -1.27
C PRO A 184 -12.07 -1.50 -0.54
N CYS A 185 -12.55 -0.26 -0.38
CA CYS A 185 -13.87 0.00 0.19
C CYS A 185 -14.99 -0.66 -0.65
N LYS A 186 -14.82 -0.75 -1.97
CA LYS A 186 -15.69 -1.54 -2.86
C LYS A 186 -14.92 -2.74 -3.40
N GLN A 187 -15.25 -3.93 -2.91
CA GLN A 187 -14.65 -5.18 -3.38
C GLN A 187 -15.52 -5.78 -4.48
N VAL A 188 -14.96 -5.91 -5.67
CA VAL A 188 -15.58 -6.65 -6.77
C VAL A 188 -15.08 -8.08 -6.72
N LEU A 189 -16.01 -9.02 -6.53
CA LEU A 189 -15.74 -10.45 -6.45
C LEU A 189 -16.28 -11.13 -7.71
N PRO A 190 -15.45 -11.84 -8.48
CA PRO A 190 -15.88 -12.50 -9.69
C PRO A 190 -16.78 -13.70 -9.41
N ASP A 191 -17.52 -14.13 -10.43
CA ASP A 191 -18.28 -15.38 -10.38
C ASP A 191 -17.36 -16.57 -10.07
N GLY A 192 -17.82 -17.49 -9.23
CA GLY A 192 -17.03 -18.65 -8.77
C GLY A 192 -16.03 -18.37 -7.64
N ALA A 193 -15.90 -17.13 -7.15
CA ALA A 193 -15.09 -16.86 -5.96
C ALA A 193 -15.68 -17.54 -4.70
N PRO A 194 -14.84 -17.98 -3.74
CA PRO A 194 -15.32 -18.65 -2.53
C PRO A 194 -16.35 -17.83 -1.75
N GLY A 195 -17.53 -18.42 -1.53
CA GLY A 195 -18.61 -17.77 -0.79
C GLY A 195 -19.27 -16.60 -1.52
N VAL A 196 -19.22 -16.58 -2.86
CA VAL A 196 -19.83 -15.55 -3.74
C VAL A 196 -20.98 -16.14 -4.54
N ALA A 197 -22.05 -15.37 -4.70
CA ALA A 197 -23.22 -15.81 -5.47
C ALA A 197 -22.89 -15.95 -6.96
N LYS A 198 -23.67 -16.79 -7.66
CA LYS A 198 -23.55 -16.95 -9.12
C LYS A 198 -23.73 -15.59 -9.81
N GLY A 199 -22.81 -15.25 -10.71
CA GLY A 199 -22.77 -13.97 -11.41
C GLY A 199 -21.85 -12.92 -10.76
N GLY A 200 -21.15 -13.28 -9.69
CA GLY A 200 -20.26 -12.38 -8.95
C GLY A 200 -21.02 -11.47 -7.98
N GLU A 201 -20.27 -10.73 -7.16
CA GLU A 201 -20.82 -9.83 -6.15
C GLU A 201 -19.93 -8.61 -5.97
N THR A 202 -20.52 -7.43 -5.75
CA THR A 202 -19.78 -6.27 -5.25
C THR A 202 -20.17 -6.02 -3.81
N ARG A 203 -19.18 -6.03 -2.91
CA ARG A 203 -19.37 -5.82 -1.47
C ARG A 203 -18.76 -4.50 -1.03
N THR A 204 -19.40 -3.84 -0.08
CA THR A 204 -18.78 -2.74 0.65
C THR A 204 -17.97 -3.31 1.81
N GLN A 205 -16.66 -3.09 1.81
CA GLN A 205 -15.80 -3.44 2.94
C GLN A 205 -15.76 -2.29 3.93
N SER A 206 -16.72 -2.25 4.85
CA SER A 206 -16.87 -1.18 5.84
C SER A 206 -15.57 -0.86 6.61
N TRP A 207 -14.69 -1.85 6.82
CA TRP A 207 -13.38 -1.65 7.45
C TRP A 207 -12.44 -0.79 6.63
N CYS A 208 -12.39 -0.99 5.31
CA CYS A 208 -11.54 -0.22 4.40
C CYS A 208 -12.16 1.14 3.99
N CYS A 209 -13.44 1.35 4.27
CA CYS A 209 -14.11 2.60 3.94
C CYS A 209 -13.72 3.74 4.88
N GLY A 210 -13.84 4.99 4.39
CA GLY A 210 -13.36 6.19 5.07
C GLY A 210 -13.93 6.43 6.47
N GLY A 211 -13.24 7.29 7.23
CA GLY A 211 -13.51 7.55 8.64
C GLY A 211 -12.27 7.26 9.48
N GLN A 212 -12.11 6.00 9.89
CA GLN A 212 -10.90 5.54 10.58
C GLN A 212 -9.93 4.91 9.59
N GLN A 213 -8.64 5.22 9.75
CA GLN A 213 -7.59 4.60 8.96
C GLN A 213 -7.50 3.12 9.27
N HIS A 214 -7.21 2.32 8.25
CA HIS A 214 -7.28 0.88 8.36
C HIS A 214 -6.17 0.17 7.58
N PHE A 215 -5.68 -0.92 8.18
CA PHE A 215 -4.73 -1.86 7.60
C PHE A 215 -5.28 -3.28 7.75
N ASP A 216 -5.22 -4.08 6.70
CA ASP A 216 -5.44 -5.52 6.82
C ASP A 216 -4.08 -6.19 6.93
N LEU A 217 -3.70 -6.65 8.13
CA LEU A 217 -2.37 -7.19 8.36
C LEU A 217 -2.30 -8.65 7.95
N ALA A 218 -1.14 -9.13 7.52
CA ALA A 218 -0.96 -10.58 7.48
C ALA A 218 -1.23 -11.17 8.87
N TYR A 219 -1.88 -12.33 8.94
CA TYR A 219 -2.16 -13.03 10.20
C TYR A 219 -0.90 -13.14 11.07
N ASP A 220 0.21 -13.49 10.44
CA ASP A 220 1.52 -13.62 11.06
C ASP A 220 2.00 -12.31 11.72
N ALA A 221 1.67 -11.15 11.14
CA ALA A 221 1.95 -9.83 11.69
C ALA A 221 0.96 -9.48 12.81
N PHE A 222 -0.33 -9.72 12.59
CA PHE A 222 -1.40 -9.42 13.54
C PHE A 222 -1.19 -10.14 14.88
N GLN A 223 -0.90 -11.44 14.84
CA GLN A 223 -0.72 -12.23 16.06
C GLN A 223 0.49 -11.77 16.88
N GLN A 224 1.46 -11.07 16.29
CA GLN A 224 2.56 -10.48 17.07
C GLN A 224 2.07 -9.40 18.03
N LEU A 225 0.94 -8.76 17.74
CA LEU A 225 0.42 -7.57 18.38
C LEU A 225 -0.71 -7.87 19.37
N ALA A 226 -1.64 -8.75 19.00
CA ALA A 226 -2.78 -9.13 19.82
C ALA A 226 -3.34 -10.51 19.43
N SER A 227 -4.28 -11.02 20.21
CA SER A 227 -4.93 -12.30 19.91
C SER A 227 -5.74 -12.22 18.61
N PRO A 228 -5.57 -13.16 17.65
CA PRO A 228 -6.36 -13.19 16.43
C PRO A 228 -7.86 -13.36 16.69
N VAL A 229 -8.23 -13.87 17.87
CA VAL A 229 -9.63 -14.00 18.29
C VAL A 229 -10.33 -12.64 18.38
N TYR A 230 -9.62 -11.53 18.51
CA TYR A 230 -10.24 -10.21 18.40
C TYR A 230 -10.81 -9.94 17.01
N GLY A 231 -10.23 -10.46 15.93
CA GLY A 231 -10.61 -10.18 14.54
C GLY A 231 -10.32 -8.76 14.06
N VAL A 232 -10.49 -7.76 14.93
CA VAL A 232 -10.15 -6.35 14.71
C VAL A 232 -9.52 -5.74 15.96
N ILE A 233 -8.46 -4.96 15.78
CA ILE A 233 -7.72 -4.29 16.87
C ILE A 233 -7.52 -2.81 16.64
N GLY A 234 -7.35 -2.06 17.74
CA GLY A 234 -6.79 -0.71 17.69
C GLY A 234 -5.29 -0.76 17.37
N LEU A 235 -4.84 0.18 16.56
CA LEU A 235 -3.43 0.34 16.19
C LEU A 235 -2.97 1.78 16.36
N GLU A 236 -1.67 1.93 16.53
CA GLU A 236 -0.96 3.12 16.14
C GLU A 236 0.02 2.79 15.01
N TYR A 237 0.19 3.71 14.07
CA TYR A 237 1.06 3.54 12.92
C TYR A 237 1.83 4.82 12.56
N ARG A 238 2.99 4.65 11.92
CA ARG A 238 3.75 5.73 11.28
C ARG A 238 4.54 5.20 10.08
N PRO A 239 4.69 5.99 9.00
CA PRO A 239 5.51 5.60 7.86
C PRO A 239 6.99 5.65 8.25
N VAL A 240 7.75 4.69 7.75
CA VAL A 240 9.19 4.60 7.98
C VAL A 240 9.91 4.22 6.69
N ASP A 241 11.18 4.58 6.63
CA ASP A 241 12.09 3.99 5.67
C ASP A 241 12.21 2.47 5.94
N CYS A 242 12.10 1.67 4.89
CA CYS A 242 12.03 0.22 5.02
C CYS A 242 13.31 -0.41 5.58
N ASP A 243 14.46 0.22 5.32
CA ASP A 243 15.78 -0.34 5.62
C ASP A 243 16.31 0.21 6.95
N SER A 244 16.27 1.53 7.13
CA SER A 244 16.77 2.20 8.35
C SER A 244 15.75 2.29 9.48
N GLY A 245 14.45 2.16 9.19
CA GLY A 245 13.38 2.39 10.16
C GLY A 245 13.20 3.85 10.56
N ALA A 246 13.88 4.79 9.89
CA ALA A 246 13.74 6.22 10.15
C ALA A 246 12.31 6.68 9.85
N ALA A 247 11.75 7.53 10.71
CA ALA A 247 10.40 8.07 10.51
C ALA A 247 10.34 8.94 9.25
N LEU A 248 9.26 8.81 8.49
CA LEU A 248 9.00 9.58 7.28
C LEU A 248 7.77 10.48 7.45
N GLN A 249 7.61 11.46 6.57
CA GLN A 249 6.37 12.24 6.52
C GLN A 249 5.18 11.37 6.06
N PHE A 250 3.96 11.70 6.50
CA PHE A 250 2.76 10.97 6.12
C PHE A 250 2.24 11.33 4.73
N SER A 251 2.17 12.63 4.45
CA SER A 251 1.47 13.14 3.26
C SER A 251 2.18 14.38 2.73
N PRO A 252 2.56 14.42 1.44
CA PRO A 252 2.58 13.27 0.54
C PRO A 252 3.55 12.20 1.06
N GLY A 253 3.15 10.94 0.98
CA GLY A 253 3.98 9.82 1.38
C GLY A 253 5.24 9.72 0.52
N TYR A 254 6.33 9.23 1.12
CA TYR A 254 7.56 9.01 0.38
C TYR A 254 7.40 7.94 -0.70
N ILE A 255 7.80 8.29 -1.92
CA ILE A 255 8.00 7.35 -3.02
C ILE A 255 9.42 7.51 -3.56
N SER A 256 10.00 6.43 -4.04
CA SER A 256 11.28 6.46 -4.75
C SER A 256 11.08 7.10 -6.12
N ARG A 257 11.68 8.29 -6.31
CA ARG A 257 11.60 9.06 -7.56
C ARG A 257 12.76 8.80 -8.54
N THR A 258 13.75 8.03 -8.12
CA THR A 258 14.98 7.74 -8.90
C THR A 258 15.11 6.26 -9.22
N THR A 259 14.71 5.37 -8.32
CA THR A 259 14.86 3.92 -8.51
C THR A 259 13.50 3.25 -8.43
N ILE A 260 13.08 2.60 -9.51
CA ILE A 260 11.82 1.86 -9.58
C ILE A 260 12.02 0.45 -9.03
N TYR A 261 13.10 -0.20 -9.47
CA TYR A 261 13.40 -1.58 -9.13
C TYR A 261 14.90 -1.80 -9.01
N ALA A 262 15.37 -2.29 -7.87
CA ALA A 262 16.74 -2.75 -7.67
C ALA A 262 16.74 -3.85 -6.59
N GLY A 263 16.81 -5.11 -7.03
CA GLY A 263 16.63 -6.27 -6.16
C GLY A 263 15.18 -6.46 -5.67
N GLY A 264 14.23 -5.79 -6.30
CA GLY A 264 12.83 -5.68 -5.86
C GLY A 264 12.27 -4.28 -6.11
N PRO A 265 10.94 -4.12 -6.23
CA PRO A 265 10.33 -2.80 -6.37
C PRO A 265 10.61 -1.93 -5.15
N LYS A 266 10.93 -0.65 -5.37
CA LYS A 266 11.23 0.32 -4.31
C LYS A 266 9.95 0.99 -3.78
N PRO A 267 9.99 1.64 -2.60
CA PRO A 267 8.81 2.32 -2.05
C PRO A 267 8.12 3.21 -3.08
N GLY A 268 6.79 3.13 -3.18
CA GLY A 268 6.01 3.79 -4.21
C GLY A 268 5.64 2.90 -5.40
N TRP A 269 6.41 1.85 -5.66
CA TRP A 269 6.27 1.03 -6.86
C TRP A 269 5.70 -0.35 -6.54
N GLY A 270 4.67 -0.72 -7.30
CA GLY A 270 4.25 -2.10 -7.49
C GLY A 270 4.62 -2.57 -8.89
N TRP A 271 4.37 -3.85 -9.17
CA TRP A 271 4.49 -4.37 -10.52
C TRP A 271 3.45 -5.47 -10.78
N LEU A 272 2.90 -5.55 -11.99
CA LEU A 272 1.86 -6.52 -12.34
C LEU A 272 2.01 -6.96 -13.80
N SER A 273 1.47 -8.14 -14.12
CA SER A 273 1.22 -8.56 -15.50
C SER A 273 -0.10 -7.99 -16.02
N TYR A 274 -0.24 -7.82 -17.33
CA TYR A 274 -1.50 -7.36 -17.92
C TYR A 274 -2.65 -8.38 -17.74
N LYS A 275 -2.36 -9.65 -17.99
CA LYS A 275 -3.25 -10.79 -17.72
C LYS A 275 -2.40 -11.96 -17.23
N GLY A 276 -2.81 -12.58 -16.12
CA GLY A 276 -2.02 -13.65 -15.50
C GLY A 276 -1.78 -14.87 -16.42
N LYS A 277 -2.69 -15.15 -17.35
CA LYS A 277 -2.53 -16.23 -18.35
C LYS A 277 -1.51 -15.93 -19.46
N ASP A 278 -1.17 -14.65 -19.65
CA ASP A 278 -0.32 -14.16 -20.73
C ASP A 278 1.12 -13.90 -20.24
N PHE A 279 1.46 -14.50 -19.10
CA PHE A 279 2.64 -14.16 -18.31
C PHE A 279 3.10 -15.36 -17.49
N THR A 280 4.39 -15.69 -17.59
CA THR A 280 5.06 -16.66 -16.71
C THR A 280 6.29 -16.04 -16.08
N LEU A 281 6.43 -16.13 -14.75
CA LEU A 281 7.67 -15.79 -14.05
C LEU A 281 8.65 -16.95 -14.17
N THR A 282 9.80 -16.70 -14.79
CA THR A 282 10.80 -17.72 -15.12
C THR A 282 12.10 -17.38 -14.43
N ASN A 283 12.64 -18.21 -13.55
CA ASN A 283 13.97 -18.06 -12.94
C ASN A 283 14.19 -16.80 -12.06
N GLN A 284 14.08 -16.95 -10.73
CA GLN A 284 14.29 -15.87 -9.74
C GLN A 284 15.76 -15.56 -9.43
N ASN A 285 16.73 -16.27 -10.02
CA ASN A 285 18.13 -16.21 -9.60
C ASN A 285 19.03 -15.35 -10.50
N ALA A 286 18.47 -14.67 -11.49
CA ALA A 286 19.27 -13.78 -12.34
C ALA A 286 19.70 -12.53 -11.56
N LYS A 287 20.94 -12.09 -11.79
CA LYS A 287 21.48 -10.85 -11.25
C LYS A 287 21.91 -9.91 -12.36
N THR A 288 21.62 -8.63 -12.19
CA THR A 288 22.12 -7.56 -13.06
C THR A 288 23.64 -7.42 -12.92
N PRO A 289 24.33 -6.69 -13.81
CA PRO A 289 25.75 -6.39 -13.66
C PRO A 289 26.09 -5.69 -12.33
N SER A 290 25.13 -4.96 -11.74
CA SER A 290 25.26 -4.33 -10.42
C SER A 290 25.13 -5.32 -9.25
N GLY A 291 24.85 -6.60 -9.53
CA GLY A 291 24.69 -7.65 -8.51
C GLY A 291 23.29 -7.75 -7.89
N ASN A 292 22.36 -6.88 -8.28
CA ASN A 292 20.99 -6.89 -7.79
C ASN A 292 20.19 -8.04 -8.42
N ALA A 293 19.27 -8.63 -7.66
CA ALA A 293 18.32 -9.58 -8.23
C ALA A 293 17.47 -8.91 -9.33
N ALA A 294 17.25 -9.65 -10.42
CA ALA A 294 16.40 -9.25 -11.53
C ALA A 294 15.08 -10.05 -11.52
N THR A 295 14.05 -9.50 -12.16
CA THR A 295 12.82 -10.24 -12.46
C THR A 295 12.90 -10.82 -13.86
N CYS A 296 12.65 -12.11 -14.00
CA CYS A 296 12.73 -12.80 -15.27
C CYS A 296 11.36 -13.39 -15.61
N ILE A 297 10.94 -13.17 -16.85
CA ILE A 297 9.56 -13.37 -17.29
C ILE A 297 9.52 -13.90 -18.71
N THR A 298 8.42 -14.55 -19.05
CA THR A 298 8.05 -14.97 -20.39
C THR A 298 6.67 -14.43 -20.70
N LEU A 299 6.57 -13.61 -21.72
CA LEU A 299 5.30 -13.04 -22.20
C LEU A 299 4.77 -13.87 -23.37
N THR A 300 3.46 -14.09 -23.40
CA THR A 300 2.79 -14.54 -24.63
C THR A 300 2.70 -13.37 -25.63
N PRO A 301 2.22 -13.59 -26.87
CA PRO A 301 2.02 -12.50 -27.84
C PRO A 301 1.15 -11.34 -27.33
N ASP A 302 0.13 -11.63 -26.51
CA ASP A 302 -0.76 -10.62 -25.91
C ASP A 302 -0.27 -10.16 -24.51
N GLY A 303 0.92 -10.61 -24.12
CA GLY A 303 1.49 -10.41 -22.79
C GLY A 303 2.14 -9.05 -22.62
N GLY A 304 2.08 -8.55 -21.38
CA GLY A 304 2.76 -7.34 -20.95
C GLY A 304 3.00 -7.35 -19.45
N MET A 305 4.00 -6.60 -19.01
CA MET A 305 4.23 -6.29 -17.60
C MET A 305 4.33 -4.78 -17.40
N ASN A 306 3.96 -4.32 -16.21
CA ASN A 306 4.10 -2.92 -15.82
C ASN A 306 4.69 -2.78 -14.43
N PHE A 307 5.45 -1.71 -14.25
CA PHE A 307 5.74 -1.11 -12.95
C PHE A 307 4.85 0.11 -12.81
N PHE A 308 4.21 0.25 -11.66
CA PHE A 308 3.23 1.31 -11.45
C PHE A 308 3.35 1.95 -10.08
N CYS A 309 3.01 3.23 -10.03
CA CYS A 309 2.86 4.00 -8.82
C CYS A 309 1.37 4.32 -8.64
N ARG A 310 0.74 3.60 -7.71
CA ARG A 310 -0.71 3.67 -7.48
C ARG A 310 -1.15 5.08 -7.09
N ASP A 311 -2.16 5.63 -7.75
CA ASP A 311 -2.75 6.93 -7.44
C ASP A 311 -1.74 8.11 -7.46
N CYS A 312 -0.57 7.93 -8.07
CA CYS A 312 0.53 8.89 -7.98
C CYS A 312 0.43 10.10 -8.92
N GLN A 313 -0.63 10.23 -9.71
CA GLN A 313 -0.95 11.45 -10.47
C GLN A 313 -1.21 12.65 -9.55
N ARG A 314 -1.52 12.40 -8.28
CA ARG A 314 -1.78 13.41 -7.26
C ARG A 314 -0.51 14.23 -6.93
N GLY A 315 -0.71 15.51 -6.63
CA GLY A 315 0.37 16.41 -6.24
C GLY A 315 1.19 15.86 -5.06
N GLY A 316 2.51 15.99 -5.14
CA GLY A 316 3.45 15.47 -4.14
C GLY A 316 3.97 14.05 -4.41
N TYR A 317 3.36 13.30 -5.33
CA TYR A 317 3.82 11.95 -5.70
C TYR A 317 4.50 11.96 -7.07
N ARG A 318 3.74 12.14 -8.17
CA ARG A 318 4.18 12.37 -9.56
C ARG A 318 5.59 11.85 -9.88
N PRO A 319 5.77 10.51 -9.96
CA PRO A 319 7.10 9.89 -10.06
C PRO A 319 7.83 10.24 -11.35
N LEU A 320 7.11 10.52 -12.44
CA LEU A 320 7.68 10.84 -13.75
C LEU A 320 7.84 12.35 -13.98
N GLU A 321 7.31 13.20 -13.09
CA GLU A 321 7.51 14.64 -13.17
C GLU A 321 8.99 14.98 -13.02
N GLY A 322 9.54 15.70 -14.00
CA GLY A 322 10.95 16.08 -14.05
C GLY A 322 11.92 14.94 -14.38
N ALA A 323 11.43 13.74 -14.71
CA ALA A 323 12.28 12.67 -15.22
C ALA A 323 12.61 12.93 -16.71
N LYS A 324 13.89 12.78 -17.06
CA LYS A 324 14.43 12.98 -18.41
C LYS A 324 14.50 11.69 -19.21
N ALA A 325 14.81 10.57 -18.55
CA ALA A 325 14.96 9.27 -19.20
C ALA A 325 14.67 8.13 -18.24
N LEU A 326 14.43 6.96 -18.83
CA LEU A 326 14.41 5.68 -18.14
C LEU A 326 15.69 4.92 -18.46
N SER A 327 16.37 4.42 -17.44
CA SER A 327 17.46 3.46 -17.60
C SER A 327 17.08 2.11 -17.00
N PHE A 328 17.50 1.03 -17.66
CA PHE A 328 17.27 -0.33 -17.16
C PHE A 328 18.25 -1.31 -17.78
N TRP A 329 18.55 -2.39 -17.05
CA TRP A 329 19.24 -3.56 -17.56
C TRP A 329 18.23 -4.61 -18.02
N ILE A 330 18.44 -5.15 -19.22
CA ILE A 330 17.64 -6.25 -19.76
C ILE A 330 18.52 -7.35 -20.35
N ARG A 331 18.10 -8.60 -20.24
CA ARG A 331 18.79 -9.77 -20.82
C ARG A 331 17.77 -10.67 -21.51
N PRO A 332 17.91 -10.93 -22.83
CA PRO A 332 17.05 -11.88 -23.53
C PRO A 332 17.18 -13.29 -22.94
N GLY A 333 16.05 -13.96 -22.72
CA GLY A 333 16.02 -15.31 -22.14
C GLY A 333 16.53 -16.39 -23.10
N ASN A 334 16.52 -16.12 -24.40
CA ASN A 334 17.03 -17.01 -25.46
C ASN A 334 18.51 -16.73 -25.81
N GLY A 335 19.19 -15.81 -25.12
CA GLY A 335 20.58 -15.44 -25.40
C GLY A 335 20.78 -14.62 -26.68
N GLY A 336 19.70 -14.13 -27.32
CA GLY A 336 19.76 -13.26 -28.48
C GLY A 336 20.20 -11.83 -28.17
N ALA A 337 20.19 -10.97 -29.20
CA ALA A 337 20.44 -9.54 -29.04
C ALA A 337 19.24 -8.81 -28.43
N ALA A 338 19.46 -7.91 -27.47
CA ALA A 338 18.38 -7.24 -26.76
C ALA A 338 17.52 -6.35 -27.66
N ASN A 339 18.13 -5.63 -28.61
CA ASN A 339 17.41 -4.83 -29.59
C ASN A 339 16.64 -5.67 -30.63
N ALA A 340 16.86 -6.98 -30.72
CA ALA A 340 16.09 -7.87 -31.57
C ALA A 340 14.85 -8.47 -30.87
N MET A 341 14.65 -8.18 -29.57
CA MET A 341 13.48 -8.68 -28.85
C MET A 341 12.19 -8.07 -29.42
N PRO A 342 11.13 -8.87 -29.61
CA PRO A 342 9.82 -8.38 -30.02
C PRO A 342 9.13 -7.72 -28.81
N LEU A 343 9.68 -6.59 -28.38
CA LEU A 343 9.18 -5.79 -27.27
C LEU A 343 9.01 -4.34 -27.70
N LYS A 344 8.03 -3.69 -27.08
CA LYS A 344 7.86 -2.24 -27.08
C LYS A 344 7.63 -1.74 -25.66
N MET A 345 7.91 -0.47 -25.43
CA MET A 345 7.68 0.17 -24.13
C MET A 345 6.48 1.10 -24.16
N PHE A 346 5.71 1.12 -23.07
CA PHE A 346 4.56 2.00 -22.90
C PHE A 346 4.71 2.86 -21.64
N ILE A 347 4.19 4.08 -21.70
CA ILE A 347 4.02 4.94 -20.53
C ILE A 347 2.57 5.41 -20.51
N ARG A 348 1.93 5.27 -19.36
CA ARG A 348 0.55 5.71 -19.18
C ARG A 348 0.24 6.19 -17.77
N GLY A 349 -0.85 6.92 -17.65
CA GLY A 349 -1.50 7.23 -16.38
C GLY A 349 -2.43 6.10 -15.94
N GLU A 350 -3.06 6.29 -14.79
CA GLU A 350 -4.09 5.36 -14.30
C GLU A 350 -5.39 5.43 -15.12
N LYS A 351 -5.65 6.59 -15.72
CA LYS A 351 -6.79 6.84 -16.61
C LYS A 351 -6.42 6.52 -18.06
N SER A 352 -7.19 7.04 -19.01
CA SER A 352 -6.94 6.90 -20.45
C SER A 352 -5.78 7.76 -20.98
N ASP A 353 -4.94 8.33 -20.10
CA ASP A 353 -3.78 9.13 -20.48
C ASP A 353 -2.60 8.22 -20.84
N TYR A 354 -1.96 8.45 -21.98
CA TYR A 354 -0.81 7.65 -22.40
C TYR A 354 0.14 8.42 -23.30
N CYS A 355 1.33 7.86 -23.48
CA CYS A 355 2.30 8.34 -24.45
C CYS A 355 2.25 7.54 -25.74
N GLY A 356 2.04 8.22 -26.86
CA GLY A 356 2.14 7.66 -28.20
C GLY A 356 3.58 7.61 -28.70
N ALA A 357 3.74 7.04 -29.91
CA ALA A 357 5.05 6.78 -30.55
C ALA A 357 5.99 5.94 -29.66
N GLU A 358 5.47 4.79 -29.25
CA GLU A 358 6.11 3.82 -28.36
C GLU A 358 7.43 3.30 -28.95
N PRO A 359 8.55 3.36 -28.21
CA PRO A 359 9.81 2.84 -28.71
C PRO A 359 9.75 1.31 -28.77
N ASN A 360 9.95 0.79 -29.98
CA ASN A 360 10.18 -0.62 -30.21
C ASN A 360 11.66 -0.91 -29.96
N PHE A 361 11.97 -2.08 -29.40
CA PHE A 361 13.35 -2.47 -29.10
C PHE A 361 14.23 -2.52 -30.35
N SER A 362 13.66 -2.84 -31.51
CA SER A 362 14.35 -2.78 -32.81
C SER A 362 14.84 -1.39 -33.21
N GLY A 363 14.23 -0.33 -32.66
CA GLY A 363 14.66 1.05 -32.83
C GLY A 363 15.58 1.56 -31.72
N LEU A 364 15.86 0.75 -30.69
CA LEU A 364 16.71 1.13 -29.57
C LEU A 364 18.11 0.54 -29.72
N SER A 365 19.11 1.27 -29.22
CA SER A 365 20.49 0.79 -29.11
C SER A 365 20.92 0.76 -27.65
N PRO A 366 21.54 -0.34 -27.19
CA PRO A 366 22.07 -0.38 -25.82
C PRO A 366 23.23 0.60 -25.68
N VAL A 367 23.27 1.30 -24.55
CA VAL A 367 24.38 2.21 -24.20
C VAL A 367 25.53 1.47 -23.54
N GLU A 368 25.28 0.26 -23.03
CA GLU A 368 26.25 -0.59 -22.37
C GLU A 368 25.85 -2.06 -22.55
N SER A 369 26.82 -2.98 -22.54
CA SER A 369 26.56 -4.42 -22.54
C SER A 369 27.54 -5.15 -21.64
N ASN A 370 27.06 -6.14 -20.89
CA ASN A 370 27.87 -6.90 -19.93
C ASN A 370 27.25 -8.30 -19.73
N ASN A 371 27.98 -9.36 -20.07
CA ASN A 371 27.58 -10.76 -19.80
C ASN A 371 26.13 -11.09 -20.22
N GLY A 372 25.77 -10.73 -21.46
CA GLY A 372 24.43 -10.91 -22.02
C GLY A 372 23.39 -9.89 -21.57
N TRP A 373 23.69 -9.06 -20.58
CA TRP A 373 22.88 -7.89 -20.23
C TRP A 373 23.16 -6.73 -21.17
N SER A 374 22.11 -5.96 -21.46
CA SER A 374 22.14 -4.73 -22.24
C SER A 374 21.50 -3.62 -21.42
N LYS A 375 22.20 -2.50 -21.26
CA LYS A 375 21.65 -1.31 -20.59
C LYS A 375 21.04 -0.41 -21.65
N PHE A 376 19.79 0.00 -21.42
CA PHE A 376 19.13 0.99 -22.25
C PHE A 376 19.00 2.31 -21.51
N TYR A 377 18.96 3.38 -22.30
CA TYR A 377 18.65 4.73 -21.86
C TYR A 377 17.60 5.28 -22.84
N VAL A 378 16.36 5.39 -22.39
CA VAL A 378 15.23 5.79 -23.23
C VAL A 378 14.75 7.17 -22.77
N PRO A 379 14.89 8.23 -23.60
CA PRO A 379 14.39 9.55 -23.25
C PRO A 379 12.88 9.51 -22.96
N LEU A 380 12.43 10.19 -21.90
CA LEU A 380 11.01 10.27 -21.53
C LEU A 380 10.28 11.41 -22.25
N THR A 381 11.03 12.25 -22.96
CA THR A 381 10.53 13.38 -23.74
C THR A 381 11.20 13.41 -25.11
N GLY A 382 10.67 14.23 -26.03
CA GLY A 382 11.23 14.38 -27.38
C GLY A 382 11.03 13.12 -28.22
N ASP A 383 12.13 12.55 -28.70
CA ASP A 383 12.11 11.41 -29.64
C ASP A 383 11.85 10.06 -28.95
N GLY A 384 11.90 9.98 -27.62
CA GLY A 384 11.69 8.72 -26.91
C GLY A 384 10.22 8.36 -26.69
N PHE A 385 9.45 9.24 -26.02
CA PHE A 385 7.99 9.08 -25.84
C PHE A 385 7.26 10.37 -26.22
N LYS A 386 6.14 10.25 -26.95
CA LYS A 386 5.27 11.39 -27.29
C LYS A 386 4.00 11.37 -26.45
N CYS A 387 4.07 11.96 -25.26
CA CYS A 387 2.97 11.98 -24.30
C CYS A 387 1.81 12.89 -24.71
N PHE A 388 0.59 12.34 -24.77
CA PHE A 388 -0.64 13.13 -24.94
C PHE A 388 -1.06 13.66 -23.56
N GLY A 389 -0.30 14.60 -23.01
CA GLY A 389 -0.51 15.14 -21.66
C GLY A 389 0.80 15.47 -20.94
N ASN A 390 0.70 15.83 -19.66
CA ASN A 390 1.86 16.08 -18.83
C ASN A 390 2.47 14.74 -18.38
N LEU A 391 3.77 14.54 -18.62
CA LEU A 391 4.51 13.36 -18.16
C LEU A 391 4.37 13.16 -16.63
N GLY A 392 4.22 14.24 -15.87
CA GLY A 392 4.01 14.17 -14.42
C GLY A 392 2.72 13.48 -13.98
N ASP A 393 1.71 13.37 -14.86
CA ASP A 393 0.45 12.67 -14.58
C ASP A 393 0.54 11.16 -14.92
N MET A 394 1.63 10.73 -15.56
CA MET A 394 1.88 9.33 -15.88
C MET A 394 2.38 8.57 -14.64
N THR A 395 1.94 7.32 -14.49
CA THR A 395 2.18 6.51 -13.28
C THR A 395 2.65 5.10 -13.58
N HIS A 396 2.62 4.67 -14.84
CA HIS A 396 2.98 3.32 -15.27
C HIS A 396 4.10 3.36 -16.31
N ILE A 397 4.99 2.37 -16.23
CA ILE A 397 5.99 2.05 -17.24
C ILE A 397 5.84 0.57 -17.58
N GLU A 398 5.66 0.24 -18.85
CA GLU A 398 5.27 -1.09 -19.28
C GLU A 398 6.17 -1.63 -20.39
N TRP A 399 6.32 -2.96 -20.44
CA TRP A 399 6.97 -3.72 -21.50
C TRP A 399 5.95 -4.69 -22.07
N HIS A 400 5.68 -4.57 -23.37
CA HIS A 400 4.66 -5.34 -24.08
C HIS A 400 5.31 -6.19 -25.16
N SER A 401 4.83 -7.42 -25.31
CA SER A 401 5.19 -8.28 -26.43
C SER A 401 4.65 -7.69 -27.74
N THR A 402 5.47 -7.74 -28.79
CA THR A 402 5.07 -7.49 -30.18
C THR A 402 5.20 -8.74 -31.04
N ALA A 403 5.39 -9.89 -30.39
CA ALA A 403 5.60 -11.16 -31.05
C ALA A 403 4.34 -11.63 -31.79
N GLY A 404 4.55 -12.38 -32.88
CA GLY A 404 3.43 -13.01 -33.61
C GLY A 404 2.80 -14.17 -32.82
N PRO A 405 1.60 -14.63 -33.22
CA PRO A 405 0.92 -15.76 -32.58
C PRO A 405 1.84 -16.97 -32.39
N GLY A 406 1.76 -17.61 -31.21
CA GLY A 406 2.57 -18.78 -30.86
C GLY A 406 4.04 -18.50 -30.53
N THR A 407 4.46 -17.23 -30.49
CA THR A 407 5.84 -16.86 -30.13
C THR A 407 5.88 -16.23 -28.75
N GLU A 408 6.61 -16.86 -27.84
CA GLU A 408 6.86 -16.33 -26.50
C GLU A 408 8.08 -15.42 -26.47
N THR A 409 8.07 -14.45 -25.56
CA THR A 409 9.13 -13.45 -25.38
C THR A 409 9.74 -13.58 -23.99
N PRO A 410 10.75 -14.44 -23.78
CA PRO A 410 11.44 -14.58 -22.51
C PRO A 410 12.53 -13.52 -22.32
N PHE A 411 12.58 -12.87 -21.16
CA PHE A 411 13.64 -11.91 -20.79
C PHE A 411 13.74 -11.68 -19.29
N CYS A 412 14.87 -11.12 -18.86
CA CYS A 412 15.10 -10.63 -17.50
C CYS A 412 15.26 -9.12 -17.49
N LEU A 413 14.71 -8.45 -16.48
CA LEU A 413 14.73 -7.00 -16.28
C LEU A 413 15.18 -6.66 -14.86
N GLY A 414 16.03 -5.65 -14.71
CA GLY A 414 16.49 -5.19 -13.40
C GLY A 414 17.10 -3.79 -13.45
N ASP A 415 17.38 -3.24 -12.26
CA ASP A 415 17.96 -1.90 -12.06
C ASP A 415 17.25 -0.82 -12.90
N ILE A 416 15.94 -0.71 -12.71
CA ILE A 416 15.08 0.22 -13.44
C ILE A 416 15.13 1.57 -12.70
N GLU A 417 15.56 2.62 -13.39
CA GLU A 417 15.87 3.93 -12.82
C GLU A 417 15.31 5.07 -13.66
N LEU A 418 14.84 6.12 -12.98
CA LEU A 418 14.45 7.39 -13.56
C LEU A 418 15.62 8.37 -13.45
N VAL A 419 16.15 8.76 -14.61
CA VAL A 419 17.21 9.76 -14.73
C VAL A 419 16.56 11.14 -14.76
N ARG A 420 17.08 12.09 -13.98
CA ARG A 420 16.46 13.40 -13.72
C ARG A 420 17.32 14.58 -14.12
#